data_AF-A0A1V8T1D2-F1
#
_entry.id   AF-A0A1V8T1D2-F1
#
_cell.length_a   1.000
_cell.length_b   1.000
_cell.length_c   1.000
_cell.angle_alpha   90.00
_cell.angle_beta   90.00
_cell.angle_gamma   90.00
#
_symmetry.space_group_name_H-M   'P 1'
#
loop_
_entity.id
_entity.type
_entity.pdbx_description
1 polymer ?
#
loop_
_entity_poly.entity_id
_entity_poly.type
_entity_poly.pdbx_seq_one_letter_code
_entity_poly.pdbx_strand_id
1 'polypeptide(L)'
;MSPTYPSIDEIRKLCSHLGTNDASPFFDRVSPNVEWDVLGTHPAAGHFTTLSDWKKGALGVINDVLKEPLKLSVVNVTGGGDQAWAVVELEAASVSR
;
A
#
# COMPACT_ATOMS: atom_id res chain seq x y z
N MET A 1 -20.35 -6.93 20.88
CA MET A 1 -20.34 -7.38 19.47
C MET A 1 -18.90 -7.34 19.01
N SER A 2 -18.46 -8.33 18.23
CA SER A 2 -17.13 -8.27 17.61
C SER A 2 -17.16 -7.28 16.45
N PRO A 3 -16.09 -6.50 16.21
CA PRO A 3 -16.04 -5.55 15.11
C PRO A 3 -16.19 -6.28 13.76
N THR A 4 -16.87 -5.63 12.82
CA THR A 4 -17.13 -6.21 11.49
C THR A 4 -15.93 -6.07 10.56
N TYR A 5 -15.09 -5.06 10.79
CA TYR A 5 -13.90 -4.75 10.02
C TYR A 5 -12.63 -4.87 10.89
N PRO A 6 -11.44 -5.01 10.28
CA PRO A 6 -10.19 -5.03 11.02
C PRO A 6 -10.03 -3.80 11.92
N SER A 7 -9.55 -4.01 13.14
CA SER A 7 -9.19 -2.96 14.09
C SER A 7 -8.00 -2.13 13.59
N ILE A 8 -7.79 -0.96 14.18
CA ILE A 8 -6.64 -0.09 13.89
C ILE A 8 -5.32 -0.84 14.07
N ASP A 9 -5.19 -1.68 15.10
CA ASP A 9 -3.97 -2.44 15.36
C ASP A 9 -3.73 -3.53 14.31
N GLU A 10 -4.79 -4.20 13.86
CA GLU A 10 -4.70 -5.17 12.76
C GLU A 10 -4.33 -4.49 11.44
N ILE A 11 -4.89 -3.32 11.13
CA ILE A 11 -4.55 -2.53 9.94
C ILE A 11 -3.11 -2.06 10.01
N ARG A 12 -2.66 -1.53 11.17
CA ARG A 12 -1.29 -1.09 11.39
C ARG A 12 -0.30 -2.23 11.20
N LYS A 13 -0.59 -3.40 11.79
CA LYS A 13 0.21 -4.62 11.63
C LYS A 13 0.21 -5.12 10.18
N LEU A 14 -0.91 -5.05 9.48
CA LEU A 14 -0.98 -5.42 8.06
C LEU A 14 -0.06 -4.50 7.24
N CYS A 15 -0.19 -3.19 7.41
CA CYS A 15 0.57 -2.20 6.65
C CYS A 15 2.06 -2.17 7.01
N SER A 16 2.47 -2.60 8.20
CA SER A 16 3.90 -2.64 8.57
C SER A 16 4.73 -3.59 7.69
N HIS A 17 4.11 -4.57 7.02
CA HIS A 17 4.82 -5.45 6.07
C HIS A 17 5.35 -4.69 4.84
N LEU A 18 4.75 -3.54 4.48
CA LEU A 18 5.22 -2.67 3.39
C LEU A 18 6.61 -2.05 3.66
N GLY A 19 7.08 -2.06 4.91
CA GLY A 19 8.42 -1.58 5.29
C GLY A 19 9.50 -2.65 5.25
N THR A 20 9.14 -3.90 4.94
CA THR A 20 10.06 -5.04 4.99
C THR A 20 10.60 -5.40 3.60
N ASN A 21 11.57 -6.33 3.54
CA ASN A 21 12.02 -6.86 2.24
C ASN A 21 10.98 -7.79 1.58
N ASP A 22 9.98 -8.27 2.33
CA ASP A 22 8.91 -9.12 1.84
C ASP A 22 7.53 -8.54 2.21
N ALA A 23 6.98 -7.75 1.30
CA ALA A 23 5.65 -7.15 1.47
C ALA A 23 4.49 -8.11 1.10
N SER A 24 4.76 -9.40 0.81
CA SER A 24 3.71 -10.37 0.45
C SER A 24 2.56 -10.45 1.47
N PRO A 25 2.77 -10.38 2.80
CA PRO A 25 1.64 -10.47 3.74
C PRO A 25 0.65 -9.31 3.62
N PHE A 26 1.08 -8.14 3.14
CA PHE A 26 0.17 -7.04 2.79
C PHE A 26 -0.57 -7.36 1.49
N PHE A 27 0.16 -7.70 0.42
CA PHE A 27 -0.42 -7.89 -0.90
C PHE A 27 -1.34 -9.11 -1.00
N ASP A 28 -1.12 -10.15 -0.19
CA ASP A 28 -1.99 -11.33 -0.11
C ASP A 28 -3.39 -11.02 0.45
N ARG A 29 -3.53 -9.87 1.11
CA ARG A 29 -4.80 -9.35 1.63
C ARG A 29 -5.47 -8.35 0.69
N VAL A 30 -4.81 -7.95 -0.38
CA VAL A 30 -5.38 -7.03 -1.39
C VAL A 30 -6.16 -7.84 -2.41
N SER A 31 -7.37 -7.38 -2.76
CA SER A 31 -8.18 -8.00 -3.81
C SER A 31 -7.40 -8.07 -5.13
N PRO A 32 -7.42 -9.21 -5.86
CA PRO A 32 -6.89 -9.26 -7.22
C PRO A 32 -7.53 -8.24 -8.17
N ASN A 33 -8.78 -7.84 -7.89
CA ASN A 33 -9.57 -6.86 -8.63
C ASN A 33 -9.66 -5.51 -7.87
N VAL A 34 -8.58 -5.11 -7.19
CA VAL A 34 -8.53 -3.81 -6.51
C VAL A 34 -8.60 -2.66 -7.52
N GLU A 35 -9.38 -1.63 -7.21
CA GLU A 35 -9.27 -0.33 -7.86
C GLU A 35 -8.30 0.54 -7.07
N TRP A 36 -7.21 0.98 -7.71
CA TRP A 36 -6.15 1.74 -7.08
C TRP A 36 -5.74 2.92 -7.95
N ASP A 37 -5.99 4.12 -7.45
CA ASP A 37 -5.51 5.36 -8.06
C ASP A 37 -4.14 5.76 -7.52
N VAL A 38 -3.18 5.95 -8.42
CA VAL A 38 -1.89 6.59 -8.12
C VAL A 38 -1.94 7.99 -8.73
N LEU A 39 -2.07 8.98 -7.85
CA LEU A 39 -2.29 10.37 -8.24
C LEU A 39 -1.00 11.01 -8.79
N GLY A 40 -1.15 12.03 -9.63
CA GLY A 40 -0.04 12.81 -10.21
C GLY A 40 -0.01 12.77 -11.73
N THR A 41 1.08 13.28 -12.31
CA THR A 41 1.31 13.32 -13.78
C THR A 41 2.62 12.64 -14.19
N HIS A 42 3.20 11.84 -13.30
CA HIS A 42 4.45 11.11 -13.52
C HIS A 42 4.20 9.70 -14.10
N PRO A 43 5.21 9.00 -14.65
CA PRO A 43 5.02 7.70 -15.31
C PRO A 43 4.40 6.58 -14.45
N ALA A 44 4.47 6.67 -13.12
CA ALA A 44 3.83 5.72 -12.20
C ALA A 44 2.34 6.05 -11.89
N ALA A 45 1.84 7.21 -12.32
CA ALA A 45 0.46 7.65 -12.04
C ALA A 45 -0.53 6.94 -12.97
N GLY A 46 -1.74 6.71 -12.47
CA GLY A 46 -2.79 6.05 -13.24
C GLY A 46 -3.89 5.45 -12.38
N HIS A 47 -4.95 5.01 -13.05
CA HIS A 47 -6.04 4.23 -12.47
C HIS A 47 -5.84 2.76 -12.83
N PHE A 48 -5.69 1.90 -11.83
CA PHE A 48 -5.48 0.46 -12.01
C PHE A 48 -6.67 -0.31 -11.46
N THR A 49 -7.21 -1.25 -12.23
CA THR A 49 -8.37 -2.08 -11.84
C THR A 49 -8.01 -3.50 -11.41
N THR A 50 -6.71 -3.83 -11.41
CA THR A 50 -6.20 -5.10 -10.88
C THR A 50 -4.90 -4.89 -10.12
N LEU A 51 -4.63 -5.77 -9.14
CA LEU A 51 -3.38 -5.74 -8.38
C LEU A 51 -2.17 -6.03 -9.29
N SER A 52 -2.35 -6.88 -10.30
CA SER A 52 -1.31 -7.22 -11.27
C SER A 52 -0.88 -6.01 -12.09
N ASP A 53 -1.84 -5.24 -12.60
CA ASP A 53 -1.58 -4.04 -13.39
C ASP A 53 -0.93 -2.95 -12.53
N TRP A 54 -1.38 -2.78 -11.28
CA TRP A 54 -0.76 -1.86 -10.34
C TRP A 54 0.69 -2.24 -10.02
N LYS A 55 0.99 -3.53 -9.80
CA LYS A 55 2.35 -4.02 -9.53
C LYS A 55 3.27 -3.78 -10.72
N LYS A 56 2.81 -4.06 -11.95
CA LYS A 56 3.58 -3.86 -13.18
C LYS A 56 3.78 -2.38 -13.51
N GLY A 57 2.74 -1.57 -13.31
CA GLY A 57 2.74 -0.14 -13.57
C GLY A 57 3.42 0.63 -12.44
N ALA A 58 2.65 1.03 -11.45
CA ALA A 58 3.12 1.94 -10.40
C ALA A 58 4.35 1.41 -9.63
N LEU A 59 4.25 0.22 -9.04
CA LEU A 59 5.32 -0.32 -8.21
C LEU A 59 6.57 -0.67 -9.03
N GLY A 60 6.39 -1.24 -10.22
CA GLY A 60 7.48 -1.53 -11.16
C GLY A 60 8.24 -0.28 -11.55
N VAL A 61 7.54 0.76 -12.01
CA VAL A 61 8.15 2.05 -12.40
C VAL A 61 8.92 2.68 -11.24
N ILE A 62 8.39 2.64 -10.02
CA ILE A 62 9.08 3.19 -8.85
C ILE A 62 10.35 2.40 -8.54
N ASN A 63 10.29 1.07 -8.53
CA ASN A 63 11.45 0.24 -8.18
C ASN A 63 12.57 0.29 -9.23
N ASP A 64 12.25 0.64 -10.49
CA ASP A 64 13.25 0.84 -11.54
C ASP A 64 14.07 2.13 -11.34
N VAL A 65 13.48 3.16 -10.72
CA VAL A 65 14.14 4.46 -10.51
C VAL A 65 14.83 4.60 -9.15
N LEU A 66 14.48 3.78 -8.15
CA LEU A 66 15.09 3.82 -6.82
C LEU A 66 16.38 2.99 -6.76
N LYS A 67 17.32 3.40 -5.89
CA LYS A 67 18.56 2.65 -5.61
C LYS A 67 18.29 1.34 -4.87
N GLU A 68 17.28 1.34 -4.01
CA GLU A 68 16.78 0.18 -3.28
C GLU A 68 15.26 0.09 -3.46
N PRO A 69 14.65 -1.11 -3.34
CA PRO A 69 13.20 -1.25 -3.39
C PRO A 69 12.48 -0.33 -2.40
N LEU A 70 11.33 0.19 -2.80
CA LEU A 70 10.50 1.07 -1.96
C LEU A 70 10.17 0.39 -0.62
N LYS A 71 10.40 1.11 0.48
CA LYS A 71 10.01 0.71 1.84
C LYS A 71 9.18 1.82 2.47
N LEU A 72 8.06 1.45 3.09
CA LEU A 72 7.11 2.39 3.68
C LEU A 72 7.05 2.21 5.20
N SER A 73 7.11 3.31 5.94
CA SER A 73 6.84 3.37 7.38
C SER A 73 5.39 3.80 7.62
N VAL A 74 4.72 3.16 8.58
CA VAL A 74 3.37 3.57 9.00
C VAL A 74 3.49 4.72 10.00
N VAL A 75 2.96 5.89 9.63
CA VAL A 75 2.90 7.07 10.50
C VAL A 75 1.62 7.01 11.35
N ASN A 76 0.47 6.89 10.69
CA ASN A 76 -0.83 6.89 11.35
C ASN A 76 -1.84 5.99 10.64
N VAL A 77 -2.86 5.58 11.38
CA VAL A 77 -4.01 4.81 10.88
C VAL A 77 -5.28 5.38 11.51
N THR A 78 -6.30 5.63 10.71
CA THR A 78 -7.64 6.06 11.15
C THR A 78 -8.70 5.27 10.41
N GLY A 79 -9.79 4.88 11.09
CA GLY A 79 -10.82 4.00 10.52
C GLY A 79 -10.79 2.59 11.08
N GLY A 80 -11.45 1.65 10.40
CA GLY A 80 -11.55 0.25 10.81
C GLY A 80 -12.55 -0.02 11.95
N GLY A 81 -12.56 -1.25 12.44
CA GLY A 81 -13.45 -1.74 13.50
C GLY A 81 -14.90 -1.78 13.06
N ASP A 82 -15.63 -0.70 13.36
CA ASP A 82 -17.03 -0.51 12.95
C ASP A 82 -17.14 0.30 11.65
N GLN A 83 -16.04 0.86 11.16
CA GLN A 83 -15.96 1.64 9.92
C GLN A 83 -15.46 0.76 8.77
N ALA A 84 -16.21 0.75 7.66
CA ALA A 84 -15.89 -0.03 6.46
C ALA A 84 -14.68 0.48 5.66
N TRP A 85 -14.02 1.54 6.14
CA TRP A 85 -12.91 2.21 5.48
C TRP A 85 -11.78 2.45 6.49
N ALA A 86 -10.58 2.65 5.95
CA ALA A 86 -9.44 3.14 6.71
C ALA A 86 -8.58 4.06 5.85
N VAL A 87 -7.93 5.02 6.49
CA VAL A 87 -6.89 5.86 5.92
C VAL A 87 -5.58 5.53 6.63
N VAL A 88 -4.54 5.26 5.85
CA VAL A 88 -3.21 4.95 6.35
C VAL A 88 -2.25 6.01 5.84
N GLU A 89 -1.63 6.70 6.78
CA GLU A 89 -0.55 7.64 6.49
C GLU A 89 0.77 6.88 6.47
N LEU A 90 1.48 7.00 5.34
CA LEU A 90 2.72 6.29 5.08
C LEU A 90 3.83 7.29 4.71
N GLU A 91 5.05 7.02 5.14
CA GLU A 91 6.24 7.76 4.76
C GLU A 91 7.18 6.87 3.94
N ALA A 92 7.82 7.46 2.92
CA ALA A 92 8.85 6.84 2.10
C ALA A 92 10.13 7.67 2.15
N ALA A 93 11.18 7.15 2.79
CA ALA A 93 12.52 7.72 2.73
C ALA A 93 13.36 6.90 1.74
N SER A 94 13.54 7.40 0.52
CA SER A 94 14.22 6.66 -0.55
C SER A 94 15.14 7.55 -1.37
N VAL A 95 16.13 6.93 -2.02
CA VAL A 95 17.11 7.62 -2.87
C VAL A 95 16.92 7.15 -4.31
N SER A 96 16.68 8.11 -5.22
CA SER A 96 16.65 7.86 -6.66
C SER A 96 18.06 7.55 -7.21
N ARG A 97 18.12 6.80 -8.30
CA ARG A 97 19.36 6.52 -9.03
C ARG A 97 19.97 7.77 -9.65
#